data_AF-A0A520QX82-F1
#
_entry.id   AF-A0A520QX82-F1
#
_cell.length_a   1.000
_cell.length_b   1.000
_cell.length_c   1.000
_cell.angle_alpha   90.00
_cell.angle_beta   90.00
_cell.angle_gamma   90.00
#
_symmetry.space_group_name_H-M   'P 1'
#
loop_
_entity.id
_entity.type
_entity.pdbx_description
1 polymer ?
#
loop_
_entity_poly.entity_id
_entity_poly.type
_entity_poly.pdbx_seq_one_letter_code
_entity_poly.pdbx_strand_id
1 'polypeptide(L)'
;MTTLEQRLFHLFDPRDRKRARHLVPEKVICPRVGQVQATLASDDGTSHEVLLELSANRRGGMILESRCTSPDGRAGKPCALVAAVLLEVDRRGLLSGIAEQTPVTLDIVADETEDSEEIESKSSSAFSQENETEHLGIPQASNPQLTRTLHSENRSVQKKGRQPAWSTELENRRRLVEPALRTSSVALGGLRKSTGTLMFLLDASSADSRLVALQPCRMPIDESGHPAGQPKPIIIGPQAISFGHFDADERRVLSMLAGTMSAETHHGGQTLEERTMSRFLLSRQSAARDLAMLCAEGRLVFQPEPRRAPEAVLPLVWDAGRPWEFALIIEPGDDTGLEACLQNDLLSKNEKRVCPKKASLNGLLVRGSERQSLQTPRLILRAGFLVFEDRLCRLVIDAAAEEQQGEFSEQDEPAGLRGWMEQFDRRGPIELSGSQIDGLIEQLASLADLPKLELPGWTGWQVESGRPQPKLVLDDSPNMKDEEQVGSIDPEESLGRPKRKARKSKPK
;
A
#
# COMPACT_ATOMS: atom_id res chain seq x y z
N MET A 1 -5.37 -14.81 -23.66
CA MET A 1 -6.07 -13.67 -23.04
C MET A 1 -6.87 -12.98 -24.13
N THR A 2 -8.20 -13.08 -24.07
CA THR A 2 -9.10 -12.35 -24.97
C THR A 2 -9.16 -10.88 -24.54
N THR A 3 -8.81 -9.97 -25.44
CA THR A 3 -8.73 -8.53 -25.16
C THR A 3 -10.14 -7.90 -25.16
N LEU A 4 -10.32 -6.75 -24.50
CA LEU A 4 -11.56 -5.98 -24.61
C LEU A 4 -11.82 -5.56 -26.06
N GLU A 5 -10.77 -5.31 -26.85
CA GLU A 5 -10.87 -5.11 -28.30
C GLU A 5 -11.62 -6.27 -28.96
N GLN A 6 -11.18 -7.51 -28.74
CA GLN A 6 -11.82 -8.70 -29.34
C GLN A 6 -13.27 -8.89 -28.89
N ARG A 7 -13.59 -8.43 -27.67
CA ARG A 7 -14.88 -8.70 -27.02
C ARG A 7 -15.92 -7.62 -27.27
N LEU A 8 -15.53 -6.36 -27.38
CA LEU A 8 -16.45 -5.21 -27.40
C LEU A 8 -16.40 -4.42 -28.71
N PHE A 9 -15.35 -4.56 -29.54
CA PHE A 9 -15.24 -3.71 -30.73
C PHE A 9 -16.34 -3.93 -31.75
N HIS A 10 -17.01 -5.08 -31.74
CA HIS A 10 -18.16 -5.34 -32.59
C HIS A 10 -19.31 -4.32 -32.40
N LEU A 11 -19.35 -3.64 -31.25
CA LEU A 11 -20.34 -2.60 -30.91
C LEU A 11 -20.05 -1.21 -31.51
N PHE A 12 -18.83 -0.98 -32.01
CA PHE A 12 -18.41 0.31 -32.56
C PHE A 12 -18.45 0.32 -34.08
N ASP A 13 -18.70 1.48 -34.69
CA ASP A 13 -18.67 1.60 -36.14
C ASP A 13 -17.25 1.38 -36.72
N PRO A 14 -17.09 0.79 -37.92
CA PRO A 14 -15.78 0.53 -38.51
C PRO A 14 -14.92 1.78 -38.70
N ARG A 15 -15.56 2.96 -38.88
CA ARG A 15 -14.87 4.25 -38.97
C ARG A 15 -14.27 4.66 -37.62
N ASP A 16 -15.02 4.47 -36.53
CA ASP A 16 -14.57 4.77 -35.18
C ASP A 16 -13.45 3.84 -34.72
N ARG A 17 -13.52 2.54 -35.07
CA ARG A 17 -12.43 1.59 -34.79
C ARG A 17 -11.11 2.01 -35.44
N LYS A 18 -11.17 2.54 -36.66
CA LYS A 18 -9.98 3.05 -37.37
C LYS A 18 -9.45 4.32 -36.73
N ARG A 19 -10.34 5.29 -36.43
CA ARG A 19 -9.96 6.54 -35.76
C ARG A 19 -9.36 6.29 -34.37
N ALA A 20 -9.96 5.40 -33.59
CA ALA A 20 -9.51 5.04 -32.25
C ALA A 20 -8.04 4.59 -32.17
N ARG A 21 -7.54 3.92 -33.22
CA ARG A 21 -6.14 3.45 -33.28
C ARG A 21 -5.11 4.57 -33.44
N HIS A 22 -5.56 5.76 -33.86
CA HIS A 22 -4.72 6.94 -34.03
C HIS A 22 -4.85 7.94 -32.88
N LEU A 23 -5.77 7.70 -31.94
CA LEU A 23 -5.99 8.52 -30.76
C LEU A 23 -5.19 7.95 -29.58
N VAL A 24 -4.38 8.80 -28.94
CA VAL A 24 -3.64 8.46 -27.73
C VAL A 24 -4.13 9.38 -26.61
N PRO A 25 -4.63 8.85 -25.48
CA PRO A 25 -5.02 9.69 -24.37
C PRO A 25 -3.85 10.48 -23.81
N GLU A 26 -4.05 11.78 -23.61
CA GLU A 26 -3.06 12.68 -23.01
C GLU A 26 -2.82 12.33 -21.53
N LYS A 27 -3.90 11.92 -20.86
CA LYS A 27 -3.89 11.52 -19.45
C LYS A 27 -4.79 10.32 -19.25
N VAL A 28 -4.33 9.35 -18.49
CA VAL A 28 -5.12 8.21 -18.02
C VAL A 28 -4.89 8.05 -16.54
N ILE A 29 -5.97 8.01 -15.78
CA ILE A 29 -5.99 7.87 -14.33
C ILE A 29 -6.92 6.70 -14.00
N CYS A 30 -6.55 5.90 -13.01
CA CYS A 30 -7.41 4.85 -12.47
C CYS A 30 -7.78 5.25 -11.04
N PRO A 31 -8.85 6.05 -10.83
CA PRO A 31 -9.18 6.57 -9.51
C PRO A 31 -9.59 5.47 -8.53
N ARG A 32 -10.12 4.34 -9.03
CA ARG A 32 -10.56 3.16 -8.27
C ARG A 32 -10.38 1.90 -9.10
N VAL A 33 -10.33 0.73 -8.45
CA VAL A 33 -10.34 -0.57 -9.16
C VAL A 33 -11.60 -0.71 -10.00
N GLY A 34 -11.42 -1.03 -11.28
CA GLY A 34 -12.52 -1.13 -12.25
C GLY A 34 -12.95 0.22 -12.85
N GLN A 35 -12.37 1.35 -12.43
CA GLN A 35 -12.65 2.66 -13.02
C GLN A 35 -11.43 3.17 -13.80
N VAL A 36 -11.67 3.67 -15.02
CA VAL A 36 -10.64 4.27 -15.88
C VAL A 36 -11.15 5.62 -16.36
N GLN A 37 -10.44 6.68 -16.00
CA GLN A 37 -10.72 8.04 -16.45
C GLN A 37 -9.61 8.46 -17.41
N ALA A 38 -9.97 8.92 -18.60
CA ALA A 38 -9.02 9.31 -19.62
C ALA A 38 -9.42 10.63 -20.26
N THR A 39 -8.42 11.45 -20.56
CA THR A 39 -8.58 12.72 -21.27
C THR A 39 -7.93 12.59 -22.65
N LEU A 40 -8.69 12.90 -23.69
CA LEU A 40 -8.27 12.80 -25.08
C LEU A 40 -8.60 14.10 -25.81
N ALA A 41 -7.69 14.59 -26.64
CA ALA A 41 -8.00 15.62 -27.61
C ALA A 41 -8.72 15.01 -28.83
N SER A 42 -9.82 15.65 -29.26
CA SER A 42 -10.44 15.38 -30.56
C SER A 42 -9.59 15.97 -31.69
N ASP A 43 -9.91 15.60 -32.93
CA ASP A 43 -9.27 16.13 -34.14
C ASP A 43 -9.43 17.66 -34.25
N ASP A 44 -10.47 18.23 -33.63
CA ASP A 44 -10.75 19.67 -33.57
C ASP A 44 -9.99 20.39 -32.44
N GLY A 45 -9.12 19.69 -31.70
CA GLY A 45 -8.34 20.23 -30.59
C GLY A 45 -9.11 20.38 -29.27
N THR A 46 -10.38 19.98 -29.22
CA THR A 46 -11.19 19.99 -27.99
C THR A 46 -10.85 18.81 -27.10
N SER A 47 -10.61 19.08 -25.82
CA SER A 47 -10.33 18.04 -24.82
C SER A 47 -11.63 17.41 -24.34
N HIS A 48 -11.71 16.09 -24.41
CA HIS A 48 -12.85 15.29 -23.97
C HIS A 48 -12.41 14.29 -22.90
N GLU A 49 -13.24 14.18 -21.88
CA GLU A 49 -13.12 13.18 -20.83
C GLU A 49 -13.98 11.96 -21.14
N VAL A 50 -13.40 10.78 -20.90
CA VAL A 50 -14.03 9.47 -20.96
C VAL A 50 -13.84 8.77 -19.61
N LEU A 51 -14.93 8.29 -19.02
CA LEU A 51 -14.93 7.50 -17.80
C LEU A 51 -15.50 6.12 -18.11
N LEU A 52 -14.75 5.07 -17.78
CA LEU A 52 -15.19 3.69 -17.79
C LEU A 52 -15.34 3.20 -16.35
N GLU A 53 -16.42 2.48 -16.05
CA GLU A 53 -16.67 1.89 -14.74
C GLU A 53 -17.14 0.44 -14.88
N LEU A 54 -16.41 -0.48 -14.28
CA LEU A 54 -16.68 -1.90 -14.32
C LEU A 54 -17.48 -2.33 -13.08
N SER A 55 -18.68 -2.87 -13.31
CA SER A 55 -19.58 -3.35 -12.27
C SER A 55 -19.94 -4.84 -12.47
N ALA A 56 -20.29 -5.53 -11.39
CA ALA A 56 -20.70 -6.94 -11.46
C ALA A 56 -22.18 -7.06 -11.87
N ASN A 57 -22.47 -7.89 -12.86
CA ASN A 57 -23.83 -8.19 -13.29
C ASN A 57 -24.44 -9.29 -12.40
N ARG A 58 -25.70 -9.10 -11.98
CA ARG A 58 -26.45 -10.05 -11.14
C ARG A 58 -26.59 -11.46 -11.74
N ARG A 59 -26.38 -11.61 -13.06
CA ARG A 59 -26.48 -12.88 -13.80
C ARG A 59 -25.13 -13.57 -14.10
N GLY A 60 -24.04 -13.17 -13.45
CA GLY A 60 -22.73 -13.84 -13.60
C GLY A 60 -21.89 -13.34 -14.78
N GLY A 61 -21.80 -12.02 -14.94
CA GLY A 61 -20.95 -11.32 -15.92
C GLY A 61 -20.50 -9.97 -15.37
N MET A 62 -19.80 -9.17 -16.18
CA MET A 62 -19.45 -7.79 -15.84
C MET A 62 -20.14 -6.82 -16.81
N ILE A 63 -20.54 -5.66 -16.30
CA ILE A 63 -20.98 -4.53 -17.12
C ILE A 63 -19.86 -3.49 -17.08
N LEU A 64 -19.46 -3.00 -18.24
CA LEU A 64 -18.54 -1.89 -18.38
C LEU A 64 -19.37 -0.67 -18.79
N GLU A 65 -19.67 0.20 -17.83
CA GLU A 65 -20.37 1.46 -18.09
C GLU A 65 -19.37 2.49 -18.62
N SER A 66 -19.77 3.26 -19.63
CA SER A 66 -18.96 4.27 -20.28
C SER A 66 -19.70 5.60 -20.31
N ARG A 67 -19.06 6.66 -19.82
CA ARG A 67 -19.52 8.06 -19.94
C ARG A 67 -18.47 8.83 -20.72
N CYS A 68 -18.91 9.61 -21.70
CA CYS A 68 -18.00 10.38 -22.54
C CYS A 68 -18.59 11.76 -22.80
N THR A 69 -17.76 12.79 -22.67
CA THR A 69 -18.14 14.19 -22.86
C THR A 69 -18.21 14.62 -24.34
N SER A 70 -17.95 13.70 -25.28
CA SER A 70 -18.15 13.96 -26.71
C SER A 70 -19.64 14.00 -27.07
N PRO A 71 -20.03 14.63 -28.19
CA PRO A 71 -21.43 14.70 -28.60
C PRO A 71 -22.10 13.33 -28.73
N ASP A 72 -21.43 12.37 -29.36
CA ASP A 72 -21.94 11.00 -29.51
C ASP A 72 -21.95 10.24 -28.17
N GLY A 73 -20.95 10.47 -27.32
CA GLY A 73 -20.86 9.88 -25.99
C GLY A 73 -21.98 10.34 -25.06
N ARG A 74 -22.27 11.65 -25.05
CA ARG A 74 -23.39 12.24 -24.30
C ARG A 74 -24.74 11.76 -24.80
N ALA A 75 -24.85 11.44 -26.08
CA ALA A 75 -26.03 10.83 -26.68
C ALA A 75 -26.17 9.31 -26.41
N GLY A 76 -25.28 8.72 -25.59
CA GLY A 76 -25.32 7.29 -25.26
C GLY A 76 -24.84 6.37 -26.40
N LYS A 77 -24.10 6.89 -27.39
CA LYS A 77 -23.66 6.12 -28.55
C LYS A 77 -22.18 5.71 -28.46
N PRO A 78 -21.81 4.53 -29.00
CA PRO A 78 -20.42 4.16 -29.20
C PRO A 78 -19.70 5.19 -30.05
N CYS A 79 -18.50 5.62 -29.64
CA CYS A 79 -17.71 6.59 -30.37
C CYS A 79 -16.20 6.26 -30.34
N ALA A 80 -15.44 6.88 -31.24
CA ALA A 80 -14.00 6.65 -31.39
C ALA A 80 -13.19 6.91 -30.11
N LEU A 81 -13.61 7.87 -29.28
CA LEU A 81 -12.91 8.22 -28.03
C LEU A 81 -13.04 7.09 -26.99
N VAL A 82 -14.24 6.53 -26.82
CA VAL A 82 -14.46 5.37 -25.93
C VAL A 82 -13.67 4.15 -26.43
N ALA A 83 -13.68 3.90 -27.74
CA ALA A 83 -12.89 2.83 -28.34
C ALA A 83 -11.37 3.02 -28.13
N ALA A 84 -10.86 4.25 -28.23
CA ALA A 84 -9.45 4.55 -27.99
C ALA A 84 -9.04 4.25 -26.53
N VAL A 85 -9.90 4.60 -25.57
CA VAL A 85 -9.66 4.28 -24.15
C VAL A 85 -9.70 2.77 -23.90
N LEU A 86 -10.60 2.02 -24.54
CA LEU A 86 -10.61 0.55 -24.44
C LEU A 86 -9.30 -0.08 -24.95
N LEU A 87 -8.73 0.43 -26.05
CA LEU A 87 -7.41 -0.02 -26.54
C LEU A 87 -6.29 0.32 -25.55
N GLU A 88 -6.37 1.49 -24.91
CA GLU A 88 -5.40 1.91 -23.90
C GLU A 88 -5.47 1.04 -22.65
N VAL A 89 -6.69 0.66 -22.24
CA VAL A 89 -6.95 -0.27 -21.13
C VAL A 89 -6.34 -1.64 -21.41
N ASP A 90 -6.54 -2.18 -22.61
CA ASP A 90 -5.93 -3.45 -23.02
C ASP A 90 -4.39 -3.35 -23.05
N ARG A 91 -3.85 -2.27 -23.61
CA ARG A 91 -2.39 -2.04 -23.71
C ARG A 91 -1.71 -1.97 -22.34
N ARG A 92 -2.36 -1.33 -21.38
CA ARG A 92 -1.86 -1.16 -20.01
C ARG A 92 -2.28 -2.29 -19.07
N GLY A 93 -3.13 -3.22 -19.52
CA GLY A 93 -3.66 -4.31 -18.71
C GLY A 93 -4.53 -3.84 -17.55
N LEU A 94 -5.16 -2.66 -17.63
CA LEU A 94 -5.85 -2.04 -16.48
C LEU A 94 -7.06 -2.84 -15.99
N LEU A 95 -7.67 -3.66 -16.87
CA LEU A 95 -8.79 -4.55 -16.54
C LEU A 95 -8.44 -6.04 -16.75
N SER A 96 -7.15 -6.42 -16.65
CA SER A 96 -6.71 -7.81 -16.87
C SER A 96 -7.20 -8.81 -15.79
N GLY A 97 -7.84 -8.31 -14.72
CA GLY A 97 -8.49 -9.13 -13.70
C GLY A 97 -9.79 -9.80 -14.15
N ILE A 98 -10.33 -9.45 -15.32
CA ILE A 98 -11.51 -10.11 -15.89
C ILE A 98 -11.08 -11.46 -16.46
N ALA A 99 -11.59 -12.55 -15.88
CA ALA A 99 -11.31 -13.89 -16.40
C ALA A 99 -11.80 -14.02 -17.84
N GLU A 100 -11.06 -14.78 -18.65
CA GLU A 100 -11.25 -14.91 -20.10
C GLU A 100 -12.66 -15.40 -20.49
N GLN A 101 -13.28 -16.14 -19.59
CA GLN A 101 -14.60 -16.78 -19.72
C GLN A 101 -15.75 -16.00 -19.04
N THR A 102 -15.45 -14.89 -18.35
CA THR A 102 -16.47 -14.02 -17.76
C THR A 102 -17.07 -13.13 -18.85
N PRO A 103 -18.38 -13.16 -19.15
CA PRO A 103 -18.98 -12.28 -20.16
C PRO A 103 -18.89 -10.81 -19.73
N VAL A 104 -18.62 -9.89 -20.67
CA VAL A 104 -18.56 -8.43 -20.43
C VAL A 104 -19.48 -7.76 -21.42
N THR A 105 -20.36 -6.90 -20.94
CA THR A 105 -21.25 -6.06 -21.76
C THR A 105 -20.86 -4.60 -21.60
N LEU A 106 -20.79 -3.85 -22.70
CA LEU A 106 -20.55 -2.40 -22.66
C LEU A 106 -21.90 -1.68 -22.60
N ASP A 107 -22.05 -0.79 -21.64
CA ASP A 107 -23.21 0.11 -21.50
C ASP A 107 -22.72 1.56 -21.64
N ILE A 108 -23.37 2.37 -22.48
CA ILE A 108 -22.94 3.73 -22.75
C ILE A 108 -24.01 4.68 -22.23
N VAL A 109 -23.67 5.39 -21.16
CA VAL A 109 -24.63 6.17 -20.40
C VAL A 109 -24.71 7.57 -20.98
N ALA A 110 -25.92 7.98 -21.39
CA ALA A 110 -26.21 9.33 -21.83
C ALA A 110 -26.15 10.33 -20.68
N ASP A 111 -25.83 11.59 -20.99
CA ASP A 111 -25.79 12.69 -20.01
C ASP A 111 -27.15 13.40 -20.03
N GLU A 112 -27.95 13.24 -18.97
CA GLU A 112 -29.24 13.93 -18.83
C GLU A 112 -29.01 15.36 -18.33
N THR A 113 -28.67 16.27 -19.24
CA THR A 113 -28.73 17.71 -18.96
C THR A 113 -30.20 18.15 -19.00
N GLU A 114 -30.72 18.59 -17.86
CA GLU A 114 -31.98 19.34 -17.76
C GLU A 114 -31.89 20.59 -18.65
N ASP A 115 -32.63 20.60 -19.77
CA ASP A 115 -33.09 21.83 -20.40
C ASP A 115 -34.41 21.58 -21.16
N SER A 116 -35.49 22.07 -20.54
CA SER A 116 -36.61 22.84 -21.10
C SER A 116 -37.26 22.42 -22.43
N GLU A 117 -38.51 21.97 -22.29
CA GLU A 117 -39.68 22.09 -23.18
C GLU A 117 -39.48 22.61 -24.62
N GLU A 118 -39.77 21.76 -25.60
CA GLU A 118 -40.60 22.15 -26.75
C GLU A 118 -41.42 20.96 -27.30
N ILE A 119 -42.64 21.30 -27.70
CA ILE A 119 -43.85 20.49 -27.74
C ILE A 119 -44.08 19.82 -29.11
N GLU A 120 -44.60 18.58 -29.03
CA GLU A 120 -45.43 17.81 -29.98
C GLU A 120 -45.17 17.86 -31.51
N SER A 121 -45.12 16.66 -32.10
CA SER A 121 -46.24 16.20 -32.95
C SER A 121 -46.20 14.69 -33.25
N LYS A 122 -47.34 14.05 -32.94
CA LYS A 122 -47.69 12.64 -33.20
C LYS A 122 -47.60 12.27 -34.68
N SER A 123 -47.30 11.01 -34.97
CA SER A 123 -48.29 10.14 -35.62
C SER A 123 -47.98 8.65 -35.45
N SER A 124 -49.06 7.90 -35.32
CA SER A 124 -49.19 6.50 -34.99
C SER A 124 -49.52 5.65 -36.23
N SER A 125 -49.01 4.42 -36.31
CA SER A 125 -49.69 3.25 -36.92
C SER A 125 -48.96 1.97 -36.48
N ALA A 126 -49.57 1.04 -35.74
CA ALA A 126 -50.55 0.03 -36.12
C ALA A 126 -50.01 -1.19 -36.91
N PHE A 127 -50.13 -2.35 -36.23
CA PHE A 127 -50.41 -3.71 -36.73
C PHE A 127 -49.33 -4.60 -37.39
N SER A 128 -49.20 -5.79 -36.78
CA SER A 128 -49.28 -7.15 -37.37
C SER A 128 -48.09 -8.03 -36.95
N GLN A 129 -48.25 -9.10 -36.15
CA GLN A 129 -48.97 -10.37 -36.31
C GLN A 129 -47.96 -11.51 -36.58
N GLU A 130 -47.94 -12.47 -35.65
CA GLU A 130 -47.72 -13.92 -35.76
C GLU A 130 -46.65 -14.47 -36.73
N ASN A 131 -45.74 -15.31 -36.21
CA ASN A 131 -45.87 -16.76 -36.43
C ASN A 131 -44.86 -17.61 -35.64
N GLU A 132 -45.42 -18.69 -35.10
CA GLU A 132 -44.77 -19.87 -34.53
C GLU A 132 -44.15 -20.74 -35.63
N THR A 133 -43.15 -21.56 -35.28
CA THR A 133 -43.07 -22.99 -35.70
C THR A 133 -41.97 -23.71 -34.90
N GLU A 134 -42.40 -24.39 -33.84
CA GLU A 134 -42.27 -25.84 -33.58
C GLU A 134 -41.05 -26.61 -34.16
N HIS A 135 -40.22 -27.20 -33.27
CA HIS A 135 -40.12 -28.65 -32.94
C HIS A 135 -39.21 -29.45 -33.91
N LEU A 136 -38.34 -30.40 -33.56
CA LEU A 136 -38.20 -31.38 -32.46
C LEU A 136 -36.78 -31.97 -32.49
N GLY A 137 -36.35 -32.61 -31.39
CA GLY A 137 -35.52 -33.84 -31.47
C GLY A 137 -34.18 -33.83 -30.74
N ILE A 138 -34.19 -34.24 -29.47
CA ILE A 138 -33.04 -34.64 -28.65
C ILE A 138 -32.80 -36.18 -28.83
N PRO A 139 -31.85 -36.83 -28.11
CA PRO A 139 -30.43 -37.10 -28.39
C PRO A 139 -30.14 -38.60 -28.67
N GLN A 140 -28.88 -38.96 -28.93
CA GLN A 140 -28.30 -40.14 -28.25
C GLN A 140 -26.76 -40.20 -28.30
N ALA A 141 -26.20 -40.72 -27.21
CA ALA A 141 -24.79 -40.88 -26.91
C ALA A 141 -24.19 -42.17 -27.49
N SER A 142 -22.86 -42.22 -27.65
CA SER A 142 -22.02 -43.38 -27.29
C SER A 142 -20.53 -43.15 -27.60
N ASN A 143 -19.68 -43.44 -26.62
CA ASN A 143 -18.23 -43.69 -26.75
C ASN A 143 -18.00 -45.14 -27.21
N PRO A 144 -16.82 -45.51 -27.76
CA PRO A 144 -15.82 -46.18 -26.91
C PRO A 144 -14.31 -46.00 -27.27
N GLN A 145 -13.49 -46.07 -26.21
CA GLN A 145 -12.20 -46.75 -25.97
C GLN A 145 -10.94 -46.64 -26.88
N LEU A 146 -9.85 -46.18 -26.22
CA LEU A 146 -8.49 -46.76 -26.04
C LEU A 146 -7.73 -47.40 -27.22
N THR A 147 -6.51 -46.89 -27.48
CA THR A 147 -5.31 -47.73 -27.69
C THR A 147 -4.04 -47.03 -27.20
N ARG A 148 -3.10 -47.85 -26.72
CA ARG A 148 -1.85 -47.54 -26.02
C ARG A 148 -0.70 -48.10 -26.86
N THR A 149 0.35 -47.32 -27.14
CA THR A 149 1.66 -47.86 -27.54
C THR A 149 2.79 -47.00 -26.95
N LEU A 150 3.67 -47.68 -26.21
CA LEU A 150 4.96 -47.22 -25.70
C LEU A 150 6.03 -47.54 -26.75
N HIS A 151 6.86 -46.58 -27.17
CA HIS A 151 8.21 -46.84 -27.68
C HIS A 151 9.18 -45.85 -27.03
N SER A 152 10.26 -46.40 -26.49
CA SER A 152 11.33 -45.76 -25.72
C SER A 152 12.52 -45.51 -26.64
N GLU A 153 13.00 -44.27 -26.75
CA GLU A 153 14.39 -44.01 -27.14
C GLU A 153 15.00 -42.85 -26.35
N ASN A 154 16.22 -43.11 -25.87
CA ASN A 154 17.07 -42.25 -25.06
C ASN A 154 17.48 -40.97 -25.79
N ARG A 155 17.31 -39.81 -25.14
CA ARG A 155 18.16 -38.64 -25.39
C ARG A 155 18.33 -37.81 -24.13
N SER A 156 19.56 -37.84 -23.61
CA SER A 156 20.06 -36.95 -22.56
C SER A 156 20.01 -35.50 -23.03
N VAL A 157 19.11 -34.70 -22.45
CA VAL A 157 19.12 -33.24 -22.59
C VAL A 157 19.03 -32.63 -21.20
N GLN A 158 20.03 -31.83 -20.86
CA GLN A 158 20.21 -31.13 -19.59
C GLN A 158 18.91 -30.46 -19.13
N LYS A 159 18.36 -30.94 -18.00
CA LYS A 159 17.28 -30.22 -17.31
C LYS A 159 17.89 -28.96 -16.71
N LYS A 160 17.72 -27.82 -17.38
CA LYS A 160 17.62 -26.52 -16.69
C LYS A 160 16.62 -26.72 -15.56
N GLY A 161 17.10 -26.70 -14.32
CA GLY A 161 16.26 -26.85 -13.15
C GLY A 161 15.12 -25.85 -13.24
N ARG A 162 13.88 -26.35 -13.33
CA ARG A 162 12.71 -25.50 -13.10
C ARG A 162 12.92 -24.86 -11.75
N GLN A 163 12.92 -23.54 -11.73
CA GLN A 163 12.90 -22.78 -10.49
C GLN A 163 11.75 -23.31 -9.60
N PRO A 164 12.02 -23.57 -8.31
CA PRO A 164 11.01 -24.11 -7.42
C PRO A 164 9.84 -23.13 -7.29
N ALA A 165 8.63 -23.65 -7.12
CA ALA A 165 7.40 -22.85 -7.15
C ALA A 165 7.44 -21.62 -6.21
N TRP A 166 8.11 -21.75 -5.07
CA TRP A 166 8.30 -20.65 -4.11
C TRP A 166 9.11 -19.46 -4.67
N SER A 167 10.05 -19.68 -5.59
CA SER A 167 10.91 -18.62 -6.16
C SER A 167 10.18 -17.79 -7.22
N THR A 168 9.37 -18.44 -8.06
CA THR A 168 8.40 -17.79 -8.94
C THR A 168 7.30 -17.08 -8.17
N GLU A 169 6.88 -17.63 -7.03
CA GLU A 169 5.93 -17.01 -6.13
C GLU A 169 6.56 -15.77 -5.45
N LEU A 170 7.84 -15.80 -5.09
CA LEU A 170 8.60 -14.66 -4.53
C LEU A 170 8.85 -13.55 -5.57
N GLU A 171 9.15 -13.90 -6.83
CA GLU A 171 9.32 -12.94 -7.93
C GLU A 171 7.96 -12.38 -8.43
N ASN A 172 6.88 -13.15 -8.36
CA ASN A 172 5.51 -12.66 -8.62
C ASN A 172 5.01 -11.75 -7.48
N ARG A 173 5.41 -12.01 -6.22
CA ARG A 173 5.17 -11.13 -5.07
C ARG A 173 5.84 -9.76 -5.22
N ARG A 174 6.93 -9.66 -5.99
CA ARG A 174 7.63 -8.41 -6.32
C ARG A 174 6.91 -7.54 -7.37
N ARG A 175 6.09 -8.15 -8.24
CA ARG A 175 5.61 -7.49 -9.48
C ARG A 175 4.18 -6.95 -9.46
N LEU A 176 3.37 -7.30 -8.46
CA LEU A 176 1.97 -6.88 -8.40
C LEU A 176 1.63 -6.45 -6.98
N VAL A 177 1.64 -5.13 -6.77
CA VAL A 177 1.18 -4.49 -5.54
C VAL A 177 0.34 -3.29 -5.93
N GLU A 178 -0.96 -3.34 -5.62
CA GLU A 178 -1.67 -2.19 -5.04
C GLU A 178 -2.67 -2.68 -3.99
N PRO A 179 -2.87 -1.94 -2.88
CA PRO A 179 -3.86 -2.26 -1.86
C PRO A 179 -5.26 -1.79 -2.27
N ALA A 180 -6.26 -2.62 -1.98
CA ALA A 180 -7.67 -2.23 -2.07
C ALA A 180 -8.07 -1.42 -0.82
N LEU A 181 -8.38 -0.13 -0.99
CA LEU A 181 -9.08 0.67 0.02
C LEU A 181 -10.47 1.09 -0.48
N ARG A 182 -11.47 0.88 0.38
CA ARG A 182 -12.84 1.34 0.21
C ARG A 182 -13.00 2.69 0.90
N THR A 183 -13.14 3.77 0.13
CA THR A 183 -13.59 5.07 0.65
C THR A 183 -15.11 5.08 0.77
N SER A 184 -15.63 5.55 1.90
CA SER A 184 -16.92 6.25 1.92
C SER A 184 -16.76 7.52 2.75
N SER A 185 -16.64 8.65 2.09
CA SER A 185 -16.98 9.93 2.69
C SER A 185 -18.49 9.98 2.82
N VAL A 186 -18.99 9.96 4.06
CA VAL A 186 -20.36 10.33 4.35
C VAL A 186 -20.28 11.67 5.08
N ALA A 187 -20.52 12.74 4.34
CA ALA A 187 -20.86 14.03 4.93
C ALA A 187 -22.33 13.94 5.35
N LEU A 188 -22.60 13.96 6.64
CA LEU A 188 -23.95 14.20 7.16
C LEU A 188 -23.93 15.56 7.84
N GLY A 189 -24.52 16.54 7.13
CA GLY A 189 -24.85 17.84 7.68
C GLY A 189 -25.87 17.70 8.81
N GLY A 190 -25.60 18.41 9.90
CA GLY A 190 -26.47 18.47 11.05
C GLY A 190 -26.05 19.58 12.01
N LEU A 191 -26.22 20.85 11.60
CA LEU A 191 -26.20 21.99 12.51
C LEU A 191 -27.40 21.90 13.48
N ARG A 192 -27.24 21.13 14.55
CA ARG A 192 -27.90 21.39 15.83
C ARG A 192 -26.78 21.54 16.84
N LYS A 193 -26.82 22.61 17.64
CA LYS A 193 -25.85 22.90 18.71
C LYS A 193 -25.46 21.59 19.40
N SER A 194 -24.28 21.07 19.09
CA SER A 194 -23.84 19.76 19.57
C SER A 194 -23.35 19.94 21.01
N THR A 195 -24.27 19.81 21.95
CA THR A 195 -23.97 19.68 23.37
C THR A 195 -23.12 18.43 23.57
N GLY A 196 -21.88 18.59 24.04
CA GLY A 196 -20.92 17.51 24.26
C GLY A 196 -19.50 18.04 24.37
N THR A 197 -18.59 17.23 24.90
CA THR A 197 -17.18 17.60 25.04
C THR A 197 -16.47 17.47 23.70
N LEU A 198 -15.50 18.35 23.43
CA LEU A 198 -14.63 18.23 22.25
C LEU A 198 -13.73 16.99 22.39
N MET A 199 -13.86 16.10 21.41
CA MET A 199 -13.08 14.88 21.26
C MET A 199 -12.45 14.84 19.86
N PHE A 200 -11.47 13.96 19.69
CA PHE A 200 -10.79 13.73 18.43
C PHE A 200 -10.92 12.27 18.05
N LEU A 201 -11.55 12.01 16.89
CA LEU A 201 -11.67 10.69 16.32
C LEU A 201 -10.44 10.38 15.47
N LEU A 202 -9.76 9.27 15.77
CA LEU A 202 -8.69 8.73 14.93
C LEU A 202 -9.29 8.18 13.63
N ASP A 203 -8.93 8.76 12.50
CA ASP A 203 -9.51 8.40 11.20
C ASP A 203 -8.82 7.16 10.61
N ALA A 204 -9.49 6.01 10.73
CA ALA A 204 -9.03 4.75 10.15
C ALA A 204 -8.89 4.78 8.61
N SER A 205 -9.60 5.67 7.92
CA SER A 205 -9.48 5.80 6.46
C SER A 205 -8.12 6.39 6.04
N SER A 206 -7.39 7.00 6.97
CA SER A 206 -6.03 7.49 6.79
C SER A 206 -4.96 6.44 7.11
N ALA A 207 -5.32 5.16 7.26
CA ALA A 207 -4.37 4.10 7.61
C ALA A 207 -3.15 4.02 6.69
N ASP A 208 -3.35 4.26 5.39
CA ASP A 208 -2.27 4.21 4.39
C ASP A 208 -1.59 5.57 4.18
N SER A 209 -1.99 6.60 4.92
CA SER A 209 -1.37 7.93 4.91
C SER A 209 -0.11 7.97 5.78
N ARG A 210 0.88 8.74 5.35
CA ARG A 210 2.07 9.05 6.17
C ARG A 210 1.77 10.01 7.33
N LEU A 211 0.60 10.65 7.28
CA LEU A 211 0.11 11.56 8.31
C LEU A 211 -1.00 10.89 9.11
N VAL A 212 -1.04 11.15 10.42
CA VAL A 212 -2.18 10.75 11.24
C VAL A 212 -3.29 11.77 11.06
N ALA A 213 -4.46 11.34 10.60
CA ALA A 213 -5.63 12.22 10.51
C ALA A 213 -6.51 12.08 11.75
N LEU A 214 -6.84 13.23 12.35
CA LEU A 214 -7.79 13.35 13.45
C LEU A 214 -8.98 14.20 13.02
N GLN A 215 -10.18 13.73 13.34
CA GLN A 215 -11.41 14.46 13.05
C GLN A 215 -11.99 15.00 14.37
N PRO A 216 -12.10 16.33 14.54
CA PRO A 216 -12.74 16.91 15.72
C PRO A 216 -14.23 16.56 15.72
N CYS A 217 -14.73 16.15 16.88
CA CYS A 217 -16.13 15.79 17.07
C CYS A 217 -16.63 16.22 18.45
N ARG A 218 -17.94 16.33 18.59
CA ARG A 218 -18.65 16.55 19.86
C ARG A 218 -19.31 15.26 20.29
N MET A 219 -19.13 14.88 21.54
CA MET A 219 -19.68 13.64 22.09
C MET A 219 -20.11 13.86 23.55
N PRO A 220 -21.26 13.32 23.98
CA PRO A 220 -21.62 13.37 25.38
C PRO A 220 -20.69 12.46 26.19
N ILE A 221 -20.53 12.82 27.46
CA ILE A 221 -19.82 12.01 28.45
C ILE A 221 -20.89 11.38 29.34
N ASP A 222 -20.72 10.11 29.68
CA ASP A 222 -21.58 9.41 30.62
C ASP A 222 -21.32 9.80 32.08
N GLU A 223 -22.11 9.26 33.00
CA GLU A 223 -21.97 9.51 34.44
C GLU A 223 -20.62 9.04 35.01
N SER A 224 -19.93 8.12 34.33
CA SER A 224 -18.60 7.63 34.69
C SER A 224 -17.44 8.44 34.12
N GLY A 225 -17.72 9.49 33.35
CA GLY A 225 -16.69 10.33 32.75
C GLY A 225 -16.15 9.77 31.43
N HIS A 226 -16.77 8.76 30.84
CA HIS A 226 -16.36 8.16 29.58
C HIS A 226 -17.16 8.68 28.39
N PRO A 227 -16.53 8.79 27.20
CA PRO A 227 -17.23 9.17 25.99
C PRO A 227 -18.27 8.13 25.61
N ALA A 228 -19.52 8.55 25.40
CA ALA A 228 -20.63 7.67 25.04
C ALA A 228 -21.42 8.20 23.84
N GLY A 229 -22.01 7.27 23.07
CA GLY A 229 -22.85 7.58 21.91
C GLY A 229 -22.08 7.90 20.64
N GLN A 230 -22.81 8.29 19.58
CA GLN A 230 -22.22 8.52 18.27
C GLN A 230 -21.39 9.82 18.23
N PRO A 231 -20.11 9.77 17.79
CA PRO A 231 -19.31 10.97 17.55
C PRO A 231 -19.97 11.87 16.51
N LYS A 232 -20.18 13.16 16.82
CA LYS A 232 -20.73 14.15 15.87
C LYS A 232 -19.61 15.03 15.34
N PRO A 233 -19.12 14.83 14.10
CA PRO A 233 -18.06 15.64 13.53
C PRO A 233 -18.42 17.13 13.54
N ILE A 234 -17.43 17.98 13.79
CA ILE A 234 -17.60 19.43 13.75
C ILE A 234 -16.57 20.06 12.81
N ILE A 235 -16.89 21.26 12.33
CA ILE A 235 -15.96 22.12 11.60
C ILE A 235 -15.67 23.32 12.49
N ILE A 236 -14.39 23.57 12.74
CA ILE A 236 -13.91 24.68 13.56
C ILE A 236 -13.53 25.82 12.62
N GLY A 237 -14.05 27.02 12.85
CA GLY A 237 -13.73 28.18 12.02
C GLY A 237 -14.78 29.28 12.09
N PRO A 238 -14.50 30.45 11.48
CA PRO A 238 -15.34 31.63 11.61
C PRO A 238 -16.76 31.43 11.05
N GLN A 239 -16.91 30.62 9.99
CA GLN A 239 -18.19 30.32 9.33
C GLN A 239 -18.93 29.10 9.92
N ALA A 240 -18.34 28.43 10.91
CA ALA A 240 -18.89 27.25 11.55
C ALA A 240 -18.90 27.42 13.08
N ILE A 241 -18.13 26.62 13.82
CA ILE A 241 -17.95 26.84 15.26
C ILE A 241 -16.73 27.72 15.47
N SER A 242 -16.95 29.00 15.78
CA SER A 242 -15.88 29.96 16.02
C SER A 242 -15.06 29.57 17.27
N PHE A 243 -13.76 29.87 17.25
CA PHE A 243 -12.82 29.49 18.32
C PHE A 243 -13.22 29.95 19.73
N GLY A 244 -13.94 31.08 19.85
CA GLY A 244 -14.45 31.59 21.14
C GLY A 244 -15.57 30.75 21.78
N HIS A 245 -16.16 29.80 21.07
CA HIS A 245 -17.20 28.90 21.62
C HIS A 245 -16.62 27.71 22.42
N PHE A 246 -15.30 27.52 22.37
CA PHE A 246 -14.59 26.47 23.10
C PHE A 246 -14.16 27.01 24.48
N ASP A 247 -14.18 26.14 25.49
CA ASP A 247 -13.70 26.51 26.82
C ASP A 247 -12.17 26.75 26.84
N ALA A 248 -11.60 27.11 28.00
CA ALA A 248 -10.17 27.40 28.08
C ALA A 248 -9.30 26.16 27.79
N ASP A 249 -9.73 24.98 28.21
CA ASP A 249 -8.99 23.73 28.04
C ASP A 249 -9.06 23.24 26.60
N GLU A 250 -10.24 23.28 25.99
CA GLU A 250 -10.48 22.95 24.59
C GLU A 250 -9.67 23.88 23.66
N ARG A 251 -9.63 25.18 23.94
CA ARG A 251 -8.81 26.14 23.18
C ARG A 251 -7.32 25.81 23.30
N ARG A 252 -6.84 25.44 24.49
CA ARG A 252 -5.46 25.02 24.70
C ARG A 252 -5.09 23.82 23.82
N VAL A 253 -5.93 22.80 23.79
CA VAL A 253 -5.72 21.60 22.96
C VAL A 253 -5.69 21.95 21.48
N LEU A 254 -6.65 22.75 21.02
CA LEU A 254 -6.72 23.18 19.62
C LEU A 254 -5.49 24.00 19.21
N SER A 255 -5.01 24.89 20.07
CA SER A 255 -3.77 25.65 19.81
C SER A 255 -2.54 24.75 19.71
N MET A 256 -2.45 23.70 20.54
CA MET A 256 -1.35 22.73 20.45
C MET A 256 -1.39 21.92 19.15
N LEU A 257 -2.58 21.47 18.72
CA LEU A 257 -2.76 20.66 17.50
C LEU A 257 -2.68 21.47 16.20
N ALA A 258 -3.05 22.75 16.21
CA ALA A 258 -2.98 23.57 15.00
C ALA A 258 -1.56 24.09 14.71
N GLY A 259 -0.67 24.05 15.70
CA GLY A 259 0.73 24.41 15.55
C GLY A 259 1.58 23.36 14.84
N THR A 260 1.02 22.19 14.48
CA THR A 260 1.81 21.01 14.07
C THR A 260 1.81 20.70 12.59
N MET A 261 1.05 21.44 11.76
CA MET A 261 1.26 21.47 10.30
C MET A 261 1.04 22.87 9.73
N SER A 262 2.13 23.53 9.32
CA SER A 262 2.09 24.56 8.28
C SER A 262 2.34 23.86 6.94
N ALA A 263 1.33 23.14 6.43
CA ALA A 263 1.35 22.75 5.03
C ALA A 263 1.04 24.02 4.22
N GLU A 264 2.02 24.44 3.44
CA GLU A 264 2.03 25.64 2.61
C GLU A 264 0.73 25.79 1.81
N THR A 265 -0.16 26.65 2.29
CA THR A 265 -1.14 27.32 1.43
C THR A 265 -0.72 28.77 1.35
N HIS A 266 -0.39 29.20 0.14
CA HIS A 266 0.23 30.49 -0.21
C HIS A 266 -0.69 31.71 0.01
N HIS A 267 -1.29 31.85 1.19
CA HIS A 267 -2.01 33.05 1.60
C HIS A 267 -1.56 33.44 3.01
N GLY A 268 -1.18 34.71 3.18
CA GLY A 268 -0.50 35.26 4.36
C GLY A 268 -1.08 34.80 5.70
N GLY A 269 -0.19 34.67 6.69
CA GLY A 269 -0.41 34.05 7.99
C GLY A 269 -1.73 34.43 8.67
N GLN A 270 -2.77 33.65 8.38
CA GLN A 270 -4.04 33.71 9.09
C GLN A 270 -3.82 33.20 10.51
N THR A 271 -4.36 33.96 11.47
CA THR A 271 -4.42 33.55 12.86
C THR A 271 -5.27 32.28 13.00
N LEU A 272 -5.04 31.49 14.06
CA LEU A 272 -5.78 30.24 14.28
C LEU A 272 -7.31 30.44 14.24
N GLU A 273 -7.77 31.61 14.67
CA GLU A 273 -9.17 31.99 14.77
C GLU A 273 -9.84 32.22 13.40
N GLU A 274 -9.05 32.51 12.36
CA GLU A 274 -9.52 32.77 11.00
C GLU A 274 -9.52 31.50 10.14
N ARG A 275 -8.83 30.43 10.59
CA ARG A 275 -8.72 29.17 9.85
C ARG A 275 -9.98 28.32 9.97
N THR A 276 -10.36 27.68 8.87
CA THR A 276 -11.40 26.64 8.86
C THR A 276 -10.75 25.27 8.88
N MET A 277 -10.99 24.50 9.93
CA MET A 277 -10.40 23.18 10.20
C MET A 277 -11.50 22.14 10.34
N SER A 278 -11.54 21.18 9.41
CA SER A 278 -12.41 20.00 9.48
C SER A 278 -11.66 18.74 9.90
N ARG A 279 -10.33 18.74 9.79
CA ARG A 279 -9.42 17.65 10.16
C ARG A 279 -8.07 18.22 10.58
N PHE A 280 -7.39 17.52 11.48
CA PHE A 280 -6.01 17.78 11.85
C PHE A 280 -5.15 16.67 11.25
N LEU A 281 -4.13 17.06 10.49
CA LEU A 281 -3.13 16.14 9.98
C LEU A 281 -1.89 16.31 10.85
N LEU A 282 -1.37 15.20 11.39
CA LEU A 282 -0.19 15.22 12.22
C LEU A 282 0.94 14.53 11.47
N SER A 283 2.10 15.19 11.39
CA SER A 283 3.31 14.56 10.87
C SER A 283 3.79 13.48 11.83
N ARG A 284 4.58 12.53 11.31
CA ARG A 284 5.18 11.47 12.13
C ARG A 284 5.98 12.02 13.32
N GLN A 285 6.64 13.17 13.16
CA GLN A 285 7.45 13.80 14.19
C GLN A 285 6.61 14.37 15.34
N SER A 286 5.45 14.99 15.04
CA SER A 286 4.59 15.58 16.08
C SER A 286 3.57 14.59 16.65
N ALA A 287 3.14 13.62 15.84
CA ALA A 287 2.03 12.71 16.15
C ALA A 287 2.22 11.98 17.47
N ALA A 288 3.43 11.50 17.79
CA ALA A 288 3.67 10.78 19.04
C ALA A 288 3.37 11.64 20.28
N ARG A 289 3.82 12.91 20.27
CA ARG A 289 3.58 13.86 21.37
C ARG A 289 2.09 14.24 21.44
N ASP A 290 1.52 14.58 20.29
CA ASP A 290 0.16 15.13 20.21
C ASP A 290 -0.89 14.06 20.54
N LEU A 291 -0.71 12.82 20.06
CA LEU A 291 -1.57 11.69 20.38
C LEU A 291 -1.44 11.27 21.85
N ALA A 292 -0.23 11.24 22.41
CA ALA A 292 -0.03 10.96 23.83
C ALA A 292 -0.73 12.00 24.72
N MET A 293 -0.67 13.29 24.35
CA MET A 293 -1.40 14.36 25.04
C MET A 293 -2.91 14.14 24.96
N LEU A 294 -3.47 13.84 23.78
CA LEU A 294 -4.90 13.62 23.62
C LEU A 294 -5.40 12.37 24.37
N CYS A 295 -4.59 11.30 24.42
CA CYS A 295 -4.87 10.12 25.25
C CYS A 295 -4.86 10.47 26.74
N ALA A 296 -3.87 11.22 27.21
CA ALA A 296 -3.75 11.62 28.61
C ALA A 296 -4.91 12.50 29.08
N GLU A 297 -5.42 13.36 28.19
CA GLU A 297 -6.62 14.16 28.45
C GLU A 297 -7.94 13.38 28.26
N GLY A 298 -7.89 12.11 27.84
CA GLY A 298 -9.08 11.30 27.58
C GLY A 298 -9.89 11.80 26.38
N ARG A 299 -9.29 12.58 25.47
CA ARG A 299 -9.95 13.22 24.32
C ARG A 299 -9.77 12.47 23.01
N LEU A 300 -8.89 11.48 22.94
CA LEU A 300 -8.69 10.65 21.76
C LEU A 300 -9.59 9.42 21.78
N VAL A 301 -10.34 9.20 20.70
CA VAL A 301 -11.20 8.03 20.55
C VAL A 301 -11.01 7.34 19.20
N PHE A 302 -11.29 6.05 19.17
CA PHE A 302 -11.28 5.22 17.97
C PHE A 302 -12.64 4.56 17.77
N GLN A 303 -13.08 4.48 16.51
CA GLN A 303 -14.33 3.83 16.15
C GLN A 303 -14.02 2.59 15.30
N PRO A 304 -14.08 1.37 15.86
CA PRO A 304 -13.67 0.16 15.16
C PRO A 304 -14.55 -0.18 13.96
N GLU A 305 -15.88 -0.08 14.13
CA GLU A 305 -16.85 -0.47 13.10
C GLU A 305 -17.87 0.65 12.84
N PRO A 306 -17.46 1.77 12.21
CA PRO A 306 -18.31 2.96 12.06
C PRO A 306 -19.64 2.69 11.33
N ARG A 307 -19.70 1.66 10.48
CA ARG A 307 -20.91 1.29 9.72
C ARG A 307 -21.80 0.28 10.44
N ARG A 308 -21.23 -0.63 11.22
CA ARG A 308 -22.00 -1.71 11.90
C ARG A 308 -22.44 -1.29 13.30
N ALA A 309 -21.58 -0.56 14.00
CA ALA A 309 -21.81 -0.08 15.35
C ALA A 309 -21.35 1.39 15.46
N PRO A 310 -22.12 2.36 14.90
CA PRO A 310 -21.74 3.77 14.88
C PRO A 310 -21.66 4.42 16.28
N GLU A 311 -22.22 3.78 17.30
CA GLU A 311 -22.15 4.23 18.70
C GLU A 311 -21.01 3.56 19.48
N ALA A 312 -20.38 2.51 18.92
CA ALA A 312 -19.27 1.83 19.55
C ALA A 312 -17.97 2.62 19.34
N VAL A 313 -17.58 3.37 20.37
CA VAL A 313 -16.36 4.18 20.42
C VAL A 313 -15.49 3.68 21.55
N LEU A 314 -14.17 3.69 21.34
CA LEU A 314 -13.17 3.28 22.30
C LEU A 314 -12.29 4.47 22.66
N PRO A 315 -12.26 4.92 23.93
CA PRO A 315 -11.25 5.86 24.37
C PRO A 315 -9.87 5.21 24.26
N LEU A 316 -8.93 5.90 23.61
CA LEU A 316 -7.59 5.36 23.41
C LEU A 316 -6.68 5.74 24.57
N VAL A 317 -5.96 4.74 25.09
CA VAL A 317 -4.92 4.90 26.12
C VAL A 317 -3.56 4.84 25.45
N TRP A 318 -2.69 5.80 25.79
CA TRP A 318 -1.33 5.83 25.27
C TRP A 318 -0.49 4.72 25.90
N ASP A 319 0.15 3.92 25.05
CA ASP A 319 1.14 2.95 25.49
C ASP A 319 2.54 3.59 25.50
N ALA A 320 3.03 3.90 26.70
CA ALA A 320 4.37 4.45 26.93
C ALA A 320 5.50 3.41 26.80
N GLY A 321 5.18 2.17 26.42
CA GLY A 321 6.16 1.11 26.19
C GLY A 321 7.12 1.37 25.02
N ARG A 322 8.03 0.42 24.84
CA ARG A 322 8.90 0.38 23.66
C ARG A 322 8.05 0.25 22.39
N PRO A 323 8.47 0.86 21.27
CA PRO A 323 7.75 0.69 20.02
C PRO A 323 7.77 -0.78 19.59
N TRP A 324 6.71 -1.18 18.91
CA TRP A 324 6.65 -2.47 18.23
C TRP A 324 7.50 -2.40 16.96
N GLU A 325 8.07 -3.54 16.59
CA GLU A 325 8.81 -3.72 15.35
C GLU A 325 8.17 -4.83 14.54
N PHE A 326 8.25 -4.76 13.22
CA PHE A 326 7.91 -5.90 12.37
C PHE A 326 9.15 -6.79 12.20
N ALA A 327 8.99 -8.09 12.47
CA ALA A 327 10.05 -9.07 12.31
C ALA A 327 9.59 -10.30 11.53
N LEU A 328 10.50 -10.84 10.74
CA LEU A 328 10.39 -12.16 10.13
C LEU A 328 10.98 -13.18 11.09
N ILE A 329 10.18 -14.16 11.49
CA ILE A 329 10.54 -15.17 12.48
C ILE A 329 10.34 -16.54 11.88
N ILE A 330 11.38 -17.38 11.92
CA ILE A 330 11.27 -18.80 11.57
C ILE A 330 10.79 -19.54 12.81
N GLU A 331 9.65 -20.23 12.72
CA GLU A 331 9.12 -21.06 13.81
C GLU A 331 9.08 -22.53 13.40
N PRO A 332 9.33 -23.46 14.33
CA PRO A 332 9.15 -24.88 14.05
C PRO A 332 7.67 -25.20 13.87
N GLY A 333 7.35 -25.96 12.82
CA GLY A 333 5.99 -26.43 12.52
C GLY A 333 5.65 -27.79 13.13
N ASP A 334 6.54 -28.34 13.97
CA ASP A 334 6.37 -29.61 14.66
C ASP A 334 6.96 -29.57 16.09
N ASP A 335 6.45 -30.45 16.95
CA ASP A 335 6.87 -30.55 18.37
C ASP A 335 8.36 -30.90 18.50
N THR A 336 8.93 -31.60 17.51
CA THR A 336 10.36 -31.90 17.44
C THR A 336 11.22 -30.65 17.32
N GLY A 337 10.71 -29.59 16.69
CA GLY A 337 11.40 -28.32 16.63
C GLY A 337 11.31 -27.52 17.93
N LEU A 338 10.24 -27.68 18.70
CA LEU A 338 10.11 -27.07 20.03
C LEU A 338 11.12 -27.70 21.01
N GLU A 339 11.22 -29.03 21.02
CA GLU A 339 12.26 -29.75 21.77
C GLU A 339 13.67 -29.35 21.32
N ALA A 340 13.90 -29.19 20.01
CA ALA A 340 15.18 -28.72 19.48
C ALA A 340 15.49 -27.26 19.85
N CYS A 341 14.50 -26.37 19.97
CA CYS A 341 14.70 -25.01 20.51
C CYS A 341 15.24 -25.08 21.94
N LEU A 342 14.59 -25.89 22.78
CA LEU A 342 14.93 -26.03 24.21
C LEU A 342 16.27 -26.74 24.43
N GLN A 343 16.61 -27.72 23.58
CA GLN A 343 17.85 -28.47 23.70
C GLN A 343 19.07 -27.67 23.18
N ASN A 344 18.93 -26.90 22.09
CA ASN A 344 20.06 -26.19 21.49
C ASN A 344 20.54 -24.98 22.30
N ASP A 345 19.69 -24.35 23.12
CA ASP A 345 20.12 -23.31 24.07
C ASP A 345 21.08 -23.85 25.15
N LEU A 346 21.14 -25.18 25.32
CA LEU A 346 21.96 -25.88 26.32
C LEU A 346 23.16 -26.65 25.73
N LEU A 347 23.27 -26.75 24.39
CA LEU A 347 24.25 -27.63 23.74
C LEU A 347 25.54 -26.91 23.30
N SER A 348 26.67 -27.58 23.56
CA SER A 348 28.01 -27.21 23.11
C SER A 348 28.17 -27.36 21.59
N LYS A 349 29.04 -26.55 20.98
CA LYS A 349 29.25 -26.30 19.53
C LYS A 349 29.44 -27.54 18.61
N ASN A 350 29.49 -28.77 19.11
CA ASN A 350 29.88 -29.97 18.36
C ASN A 350 28.81 -31.09 18.26
N GLU A 351 27.59 -30.92 18.80
CA GLU A 351 26.53 -31.92 18.62
C GLU A 351 25.67 -31.64 17.38
N LYS A 352 25.21 -32.72 16.72
CA LYS A 352 24.33 -32.64 15.55
C LYS A 352 23.03 -31.96 15.95
N ARG A 353 22.85 -30.72 15.48
CA ARG A 353 21.63 -29.93 15.65
C ARG A 353 20.43 -30.72 15.09
N VAL A 354 19.41 -30.90 15.92
CA VAL A 354 18.15 -31.49 15.48
C VAL A 354 17.35 -30.40 14.78
N CYS A 355 17.19 -30.52 13.46
CA CYS A 355 16.32 -29.62 12.71
C CYS A 355 14.89 -30.17 12.66
N PRO A 356 13.85 -29.32 12.80
CA PRO A 356 12.47 -29.75 12.63
C PRO A 356 12.22 -30.26 11.21
N LYS A 357 11.24 -31.16 11.04
CA LYS A 357 10.85 -31.67 9.72
C LYS A 357 10.03 -30.62 8.95
N LYS A 358 9.33 -29.74 9.65
CA LYS A 358 8.56 -28.63 9.10
C LYS A 358 8.88 -27.33 9.83
N ALA A 359 8.93 -26.23 9.10
CA ALA A 359 9.07 -24.90 9.67
C ALA A 359 8.16 -23.92 8.92
N SER A 360 7.85 -22.80 9.55
CA SER A 360 7.16 -21.69 8.93
C SER A 360 7.96 -20.40 9.09
N LEU A 361 7.98 -19.58 8.05
CA LEU A 361 8.39 -18.18 8.15
C LEU A 361 7.13 -17.35 8.44
N ASN A 362 7.12 -16.64 9.56
CA ASN A 362 6.02 -15.77 9.99
C ASN A 362 6.46 -14.31 9.96
N GLY A 363 5.53 -13.41 9.61
CA GLY A 363 5.67 -11.97 9.85
C GLY A 363 4.92 -11.60 11.13
N LEU A 364 5.64 -11.19 12.17
CA LEU A 364 5.07 -10.91 13.48
C LEU A 364 5.43 -9.49 13.94
N LEU A 365 4.57 -8.92 14.79
CA LEU A 365 4.88 -7.72 15.56
C LEU A 365 5.61 -8.16 16.83
N VAL A 366 6.79 -7.59 17.06
CA VAL A 366 7.63 -7.93 18.21
C VAL A 366 7.89 -6.72 19.08
N ARG A 367 7.90 -6.95 20.39
CA ARG A 367 8.28 -5.96 21.39
C ARG A 367 8.94 -6.67 22.57
N GLY A 368 10.28 -6.63 22.61
CA GLY A 368 11.03 -7.43 23.58
C GLY A 368 10.76 -8.92 23.36
N SER A 369 10.23 -9.60 24.38
CA SER A 369 9.83 -11.01 24.28
C SER A 369 8.38 -11.20 23.81
N GLU A 370 7.60 -10.13 23.72
CA GLU A 370 6.20 -10.21 23.26
C GLU A 370 6.16 -10.36 21.74
N ARG A 371 5.32 -11.29 21.27
CA ARG A 371 5.08 -11.55 19.86
C ARG A 371 3.58 -11.52 19.59
N GLN A 372 3.17 -10.80 18.56
CA GLN A 372 1.77 -10.66 18.17
C GLN A 372 1.61 -10.89 16.66
N SER A 373 0.49 -11.49 16.28
CA SER A 373 0.10 -11.63 14.88
C SER A 373 -0.25 -10.26 14.28
N LEU A 374 -0.05 -10.10 12.97
CA LEU A 374 -0.50 -8.93 12.21
C LEU A 374 -2.03 -8.77 12.22
N GLN A 375 -2.77 -9.83 12.54
CA GLN A 375 -4.23 -9.83 12.65
C GLN A 375 -4.74 -9.35 14.03
N THR A 376 -3.87 -9.25 15.04
CA THR A 376 -4.26 -8.85 16.40
C THR A 376 -4.60 -7.35 16.50
N PRO A 377 -3.81 -6.41 15.93
CA PRO A 377 -4.17 -5.00 15.93
C PRO A 377 -5.49 -4.72 15.22
N ARG A 378 -6.30 -3.81 15.77
CA ARG A 378 -7.51 -3.29 15.11
C ARG A 378 -7.19 -2.27 14.01
N LEU A 379 -6.01 -1.65 14.08
CA LEU A 379 -5.55 -0.65 13.12
C LEU A 379 -4.02 -0.60 13.09
N ILE A 380 -3.44 -0.48 11.89
CA ILE A 380 -1.99 -0.33 11.67
C ILE A 380 -1.73 0.89 10.77
N LEU A 381 -1.40 2.04 11.37
CA LEU A 381 -1.18 3.30 10.65
C LEU A 381 0.20 3.40 10.01
N ARG A 382 0.26 3.77 8.72
CA ARG A 382 1.51 4.02 7.98
C ARG A 382 2.32 5.17 8.57
N ALA A 383 1.70 6.00 9.40
CA ALA A 383 2.39 7.02 10.19
C ALA A 383 3.23 6.47 11.38
N GLY A 384 3.21 5.16 11.67
CA GLY A 384 4.05 4.56 12.72
C GLY A 384 3.33 4.27 14.03
N PHE A 385 2.05 3.88 13.95
CA PHE A 385 1.24 3.60 15.13
C PHE A 385 0.35 2.37 14.93
N LEU A 386 0.00 1.72 16.04
CA LEU A 386 -0.87 0.55 16.11
C LEU A 386 -1.96 0.79 17.14
N VAL A 387 -3.15 0.25 16.91
CA VAL A 387 -4.22 0.20 17.92
C VAL A 387 -4.48 -1.25 18.30
N PHE A 388 -4.13 -1.62 19.53
CA PHE A 388 -4.47 -2.90 20.15
C PHE A 388 -5.64 -2.70 21.10
N GLU A 389 -6.83 -3.17 20.74
CA GLU A 389 -8.05 -2.94 21.54
C GLU A 389 -8.30 -1.45 21.80
N ASP A 390 -7.95 -0.96 23.00
CA ASP A 390 -8.00 0.44 23.45
C ASP A 390 -6.62 1.10 23.55
N ARG A 391 -5.53 0.38 23.30
CA ARG A 391 -4.15 0.88 23.44
C ARG A 391 -3.62 1.40 22.12
N LEU A 392 -3.14 2.65 22.14
CA LEU A 392 -2.39 3.25 21.04
C LEU A 392 -0.88 3.06 21.28
N CYS A 393 -0.24 2.28 20.43
CA CYS A 393 1.18 1.94 20.52
C CYS A 393 1.96 2.54 19.35
N ARG A 394 3.26 2.75 19.55
CA ARG A 394 4.19 3.14 18.47
C ARG A 394 4.66 1.92 17.67
N LEU A 395 4.94 2.11 16.39
CA LEU A 395 5.50 1.13 15.47
C LEU A 395 6.71 1.72 14.74
N VAL A 396 7.83 1.00 14.77
CA VAL A 396 9.02 1.32 13.98
C VAL A 396 8.75 0.97 12.52
N ILE A 397 8.76 1.98 11.65
CA ILE A 397 8.58 1.80 10.19
C ILE A 397 9.92 1.93 9.46
N ASP A 398 10.89 2.61 10.08
CA ASP A 398 12.23 2.79 9.54
C ASP A 398 13.22 2.76 10.70
N ALA A 399 14.01 1.69 10.78
CA ALA A 399 14.99 1.51 11.84
C ALA A 399 16.24 2.40 11.64
N ALA A 400 16.55 2.79 10.40
CA ALA A 400 17.70 3.64 10.10
C ALA A 400 17.45 5.11 10.45
N ALA A 401 16.20 5.56 10.32
CA ALA A 401 15.79 6.93 10.66
C ALA A 401 15.72 7.23 12.17
N GLU A 402 15.65 6.21 13.05
CA GLU A 402 15.67 6.46 14.51
C GLU A 402 17.10 6.72 15.04
N GLU A 403 18.14 6.23 14.36
CA GLU A 403 19.54 6.44 14.77
C GLU A 403 20.13 7.77 14.25
N GLN A 404 19.60 8.30 13.15
CA GLN A 404 20.05 9.55 12.55
C GLN A 404 18.95 10.60 12.74
N GLN A 405 19.17 11.57 13.64
CA GLN A 405 18.37 12.80 13.75
C GLN A 405 18.57 13.71 12.52
N GLY A 406 18.42 13.16 11.31
CA GLY A 406 18.57 13.86 10.03
C GLY A 406 17.21 14.12 9.40
N GLU A 407 17.10 15.26 8.71
CA GLU A 407 15.89 15.70 8.01
C GLU A 407 15.34 14.62 7.08
N PHE A 408 14.04 14.35 7.21
CA PHE A 408 13.31 13.42 6.35
C PHE A 408 13.32 13.96 4.91
N SER A 409 13.97 13.27 3.98
CA SER A 409 13.67 13.41 2.56
C SER A 409 12.31 12.76 2.31
N GLU A 410 11.28 13.55 1.97
CA GLU A 410 9.94 13.03 1.61
C GLU A 410 9.96 12.12 0.37
N GLN A 411 11.09 12.08 -0.36
CA GLN A 411 11.25 11.40 -1.64
C GLN A 411 11.87 9.99 -1.55
N ASP A 412 12.51 9.62 -0.43
CA ASP A 412 13.08 8.28 -0.29
C ASP A 412 12.06 7.35 0.39
N GLU A 413 11.46 6.45 -0.39
CA GLU A 413 10.57 5.39 0.09
C GLU A 413 11.38 4.19 0.62
N PRO A 414 11.38 3.89 1.93
CA PRO A 414 11.59 2.52 2.39
C PRO A 414 10.26 1.75 2.20
N ALA A 415 9.93 1.45 0.94
CA ALA A 415 8.75 0.65 0.57
C ALA A 415 8.82 -0.81 1.07
N GLY A 416 9.99 -1.25 1.55
CA GLY A 416 10.25 -2.63 1.95
C GLY A 416 9.36 -3.12 3.10
N LEU A 417 9.45 -2.50 4.28
CA LEU A 417 8.87 -3.05 5.52
C LEU A 417 7.34 -3.18 5.45
N ARG A 418 6.65 -2.20 4.86
CA ARG A 418 5.20 -2.26 4.68
C ARG A 418 4.75 -3.28 3.65
N GLY A 419 5.49 -3.39 2.54
CA GLY A 419 5.26 -4.44 1.56
C GLY A 419 5.35 -5.83 2.21
N TRP A 420 6.34 -6.05 3.07
CA TRP A 420 6.46 -7.30 3.82
C TRP A 420 5.28 -7.53 4.76
N MET A 421 4.89 -6.54 5.57
CA MET A 421 3.74 -6.66 6.48
C MET A 421 2.46 -7.05 5.73
N GLU A 422 2.12 -6.36 4.64
CA GLU A 422 0.91 -6.63 3.87
C GLU A 422 0.91 -8.04 3.24
N GLN A 423 2.06 -8.51 2.77
CA GLN A 423 2.18 -9.87 2.20
C GLN A 423 1.92 -10.94 3.25
N PHE A 424 2.51 -10.80 4.44
CA PHE A 424 2.28 -11.74 5.54
C PHE A 424 0.88 -11.65 6.13
N ASP A 425 0.29 -10.45 6.15
CA ASP A 425 -1.08 -10.26 6.60
C ASP A 425 -2.10 -10.93 5.66
N ARG A 426 -1.92 -10.78 4.34
CA ARG A 426 -2.84 -11.33 3.33
C ARG A 426 -2.66 -12.81 3.05
N ARG A 427 -1.42 -13.27 2.93
CA ARG A 427 -1.11 -14.64 2.49
C ARG A 427 -0.82 -15.58 3.65
N GLY A 428 -0.62 -15.03 4.85
CA GLY A 428 -0.21 -15.80 6.02
C GLY A 428 1.25 -16.27 5.92
N PRO A 429 1.62 -17.23 6.79
CA PRO A 429 2.99 -17.70 6.89
C PRO A 429 3.42 -18.55 5.69
N ILE A 430 4.73 -18.60 5.44
CA ILE A 430 5.30 -19.44 4.40
C ILE A 430 5.70 -20.77 5.03
N GLU A 431 5.03 -21.85 4.66
CA GLU A 431 5.38 -23.21 5.10
C GLU A 431 6.55 -23.78 4.30
N LEU A 432 7.47 -24.45 4.99
CA LEU A 432 8.73 -24.95 4.47
C LEU A 432 8.99 -26.36 5.02
N SER A 433 9.66 -27.20 4.22
CA SER A 433 10.26 -28.41 4.78
C SER A 433 11.58 -28.08 5.49
N GLY A 434 11.93 -28.86 6.52
CA GLY A 434 13.18 -28.71 7.28
C GLY A 434 14.45 -28.64 6.42
N SER A 435 14.47 -29.37 5.32
CA SER A 435 15.59 -29.40 4.36
C SER A 435 15.76 -28.12 3.53
N GLN A 436 14.80 -27.19 3.56
CA GLN A 436 14.79 -25.97 2.74
C GLN A 436 15.18 -24.72 3.56
N ILE A 437 15.41 -24.86 4.86
CA ILE A 437 15.61 -23.74 5.78
C ILE A 437 16.89 -22.97 5.47
N ASP A 438 18.01 -23.68 5.26
CA ASP A 438 19.28 -23.04 4.91
C ASP A 438 19.18 -22.26 3.60
N GLY A 439 18.54 -22.86 2.58
CA GLY A 439 18.32 -22.20 1.30
C GLY A 439 17.42 -20.97 1.40
N LEU A 440 16.42 -20.96 2.29
CA LEU A 440 15.62 -19.77 2.56
C LEU A 440 16.46 -18.68 3.22
N ILE A 441 17.24 -19.01 4.24
CA ILE A 441 18.06 -18.04 4.99
C ILE A 441 19.08 -17.37 4.06
N GLU A 442 19.75 -18.14 3.20
CA GLU A 442 20.67 -17.61 2.19
C GLU A 442 19.98 -16.65 1.22
N GLN A 443 18.76 -16.97 0.80
CA GLN A 443 17.98 -16.10 -0.08
C GLN A 443 17.55 -14.82 0.63
N LEU A 444 17.06 -14.91 1.87
CA LEU A 444 16.70 -13.73 2.68
C LEU A 444 17.90 -12.81 2.91
N ALA A 445 19.08 -13.38 3.14
CA ALA A 445 20.32 -12.61 3.29
C ALA A 445 20.78 -11.89 2.00
N SER A 446 20.31 -12.35 0.83
CA SER A 446 20.60 -11.71 -0.45
C SER A 446 19.64 -10.57 -0.81
N LEU A 447 18.55 -10.41 -0.06
CA LEU A 447 17.55 -9.37 -0.30
C LEU A 447 18.02 -8.03 0.28
N ALA A 448 17.85 -6.98 -0.51
CA ALA A 448 17.97 -5.60 -0.02
C ALA A 448 16.77 -5.27 0.88
N ASP A 449 16.99 -4.39 1.87
CA ASP A 449 15.95 -3.85 2.76
C ASP A 449 15.11 -4.92 3.48
N LEU A 450 15.79 -5.98 3.93
CA LEU A 450 15.15 -7.03 4.72
C LEU A 450 14.73 -6.45 6.09
N PRO A 451 13.45 -6.61 6.50
CA PRO A 451 13.04 -6.29 7.86
C PRO A 451 13.79 -7.17 8.87
N LYS A 452 13.67 -6.83 10.15
CA LYS A 452 14.32 -7.57 11.23
C LYS A 452 14.08 -9.07 11.09
N LEU A 453 15.14 -9.85 11.04
CA LEU A 453 15.09 -11.31 10.92
C LEU A 453 15.51 -11.94 12.24
N GLU A 454 14.60 -12.69 12.87
CA GLU A 454 14.93 -13.51 14.06
C GLU A 454 15.10 -14.97 13.63
N LEU A 455 16.33 -15.46 13.78
CA LEU A 455 16.70 -16.85 13.49
C LEU A 455 16.82 -17.63 14.80
N PRO A 456 16.04 -18.71 14.99
CA PRO A 456 16.20 -19.58 16.15
C PRO A 456 17.56 -20.27 16.19
N GLY A 457 18.07 -20.57 17.39
CA GLY A 457 19.37 -21.22 17.58
C GLY A 457 19.52 -22.59 16.90
N TRP A 458 18.41 -23.33 16.72
CA TRP A 458 18.42 -24.62 16.02
C TRP A 458 18.68 -24.50 14.52
N THR A 459 18.45 -23.34 13.91
CA THR A 459 18.84 -23.09 12.51
C THR A 459 20.36 -23.12 12.36
N GLY A 460 21.07 -22.77 13.44
CA GLY A 460 22.51 -22.70 13.43
C GLY A 460 23.11 -21.48 12.77
N TRP A 461 22.27 -20.58 12.27
CA TRP A 461 22.61 -19.28 11.71
C TRP A 461 22.54 -18.21 12.80
N GLN A 462 23.37 -17.19 12.67
CA GLN A 462 23.35 -16.04 13.55
C GLN A 462 23.36 -14.78 12.68
N VAL A 463 22.49 -13.82 13.02
CA VAL A 463 22.49 -12.51 12.39
C VAL A 463 23.50 -11.64 13.11
N GLU A 464 24.55 -11.23 12.40
CA GLU A 464 25.52 -10.25 12.88
C GLU A 464 25.31 -8.94 12.14
N SER A 465 24.93 -7.89 12.87
CA SER A 465 24.90 -6.53 12.33
C SER A 465 26.27 -5.88 12.54
N GLY A 466 26.81 -5.28 11.47
CA GLY A 466 28.10 -4.59 11.51
C GLY A 466 28.08 -3.39 10.58
N ARG A 467 28.82 -2.33 10.93
CA ARG A 467 29.03 -1.19 10.02
C ARG A 467 29.78 -1.70 8.80
N PRO A 468 29.31 -1.43 7.56
CA PRO A 468 30.00 -1.89 6.36
C PRO A 468 31.43 -1.33 6.38
N GLN A 469 32.42 -2.23 6.34
CA GLN A 469 33.81 -1.82 6.17
C GLN A 469 34.07 -1.69 4.67
N PRO A 470 34.32 -0.47 4.16
CA PRO A 470 34.62 -0.30 2.74
C PRO A 470 35.90 -1.08 2.42
N LYS A 471 35.78 -2.10 1.56
CA LYS A 471 36.94 -2.88 1.07
C LYS A 471 37.75 -2.11 0.04
N LEU A 472 37.16 -1.06 -0.54
CA LEU A 472 37.77 -0.22 -1.56
C LEU A 472 37.67 1.22 -1.09
N VAL A 473 38.81 1.83 -0.79
CA VAL A 473 38.94 3.28 -0.63
C VAL A 473 39.54 3.77 -1.94
N LEU A 474 38.74 4.45 -2.76
CA LEU A 474 39.27 5.20 -3.90
C LEU A 474 39.89 6.46 -3.32
N ASP A 475 41.21 6.51 -3.34
CA ASP A 475 41.98 7.67 -2.91
C ASP A 475 42.01 8.65 -4.09
N ASP A 476 41.28 9.77 -3.98
CA ASP A 476 41.25 10.85 -4.98
C ASP A 476 42.53 11.71 -4.97
N SER A 477 43.60 11.22 -4.36
CA SER A 477 44.92 11.85 -4.40
C SER A 477 45.36 12.06 -5.86
N PRO A 478 45.67 13.29 -6.29
CA PRO A 478 46.05 13.57 -7.67
C PRO A 478 47.33 12.80 -8.01
N ASN A 479 47.22 11.98 -9.07
CA ASN A 479 48.29 11.15 -9.60
C ASN A 479 49.34 12.06 -10.28
N MET A 480 50.23 12.65 -9.49
CA MET A 480 51.41 13.35 -10.00
C MET A 480 52.35 12.30 -10.62
N LYS A 481 52.24 12.13 -11.93
CA LYS A 481 53.30 11.53 -12.73
C LYS A 481 54.47 12.52 -12.75
N ASP A 482 55.45 12.29 -11.88
CA ASP A 482 56.76 12.91 -12.01
C ASP A 482 57.51 12.25 -13.17
N GLU A 483 57.51 12.90 -14.34
CA GLU A 483 58.56 12.75 -15.34
C GLU A 483 59.14 14.14 -15.65
N GLU A 484 60.24 14.41 -14.95
CA GLU A 484 61.47 15.10 -15.37
C GLU A 484 61.39 16.22 -16.42
N GLN A 485 61.85 17.42 -16.03
CA GLN A 485 63.05 18.01 -16.67
C GLN A 485 63.71 19.15 -15.86
N VAL A 486 64.88 18.79 -15.30
CA VAL A 486 66.19 19.44 -15.44
C VAL A 486 66.34 20.93 -15.12
N GLY A 487 67.13 21.20 -14.07
CA GLY A 487 68.25 22.14 -14.19
C GLY A 487 68.54 23.02 -12.98
N SER A 488 69.44 22.60 -12.08
CA SER A 488 70.70 23.32 -11.86
C SER A 488 71.64 22.61 -10.87
N ILE A 489 72.75 22.13 -11.44
CA ILE A 489 74.14 22.24 -10.95
C ILE A 489 74.54 21.41 -9.72
N ASP A 490 75.48 20.53 -10.02
CA ASP A 490 76.20 19.54 -9.20
C ASP A 490 77.52 20.15 -8.65
N PRO A 491 78.49 19.36 -8.16
CA PRO A 491 78.73 18.97 -6.77
C PRO A 491 80.04 19.57 -6.21
N GLU A 492 80.07 19.97 -4.95
CA GLU A 492 81.33 19.87 -4.18
C GLU A 492 81.02 19.68 -2.69
N GLU A 493 81.52 18.54 -2.22
CA GLU A 493 81.98 18.28 -0.87
C GLU A 493 82.01 19.48 0.10
N SER A 494 81.21 19.41 1.16
CA SER A 494 81.78 19.70 2.47
C SER A 494 80.99 19.08 3.62
N LEU A 495 81.54 17.95 4.09
CA LEU A 495 81.82 17.72 5.51
C LEU A 495 80.62 17.69 6.48
N GLY A 496 80.27 16.48 6.93
CA GLY A 496 80.22 16.23 8.37
C GLY A 496 78.96 15.61 8.99
N ARG A 497 79.02 14.28 9.13
CA ARG A 497 78.61 13.50 10.32
C ARG A 497 77.11 13.30 10.64
N PRO A 498 76.76 12.25 11.42
CA PRO A 498 75.78 11.26 10.98
C PRO A 498 74.54 11.12 11.88
N LYS A 499 73.57 10.37 11.32
CA LYS A 499 72.33 9.86 11.93
C LYS A 499 72.48 9.40 13.39
N ARG A 500 71.59 9.86 14.27
CA ARG A 500 71.29 9.22 15.56
C ARG A 500 69.93 8.52 15.52
N LYS A 501 69.95 7.19 15.66
CA LYS A 501 68.80 6.34 15.99
C LYS A 501 68.50 6.46 17.49
N ALA A 502 67.23 6.60 17.88
CA ALA A 502 66.73 6.25 19.21
C ALA A 502 65.30 5.70 19.03
N ARG A 503 65.09 4.37 19.02
CA ARG A 503 64.99 3.38 20.12
C ARG A 503 63.55 3.29 20.68
N LYS A 504 62.90 2.15 20.38
CA LYS A 504 61.59 1.70 20.85
C LYS A 504 61.56 1.50 22.38
N SER A 505 60.45 1.85 23.02
CA SER A 505 60.04 1.34 24.33
C SER A 505 58.55 0.96 24.30
N LYS A 506 58.26 -0.32 24.60
CA LYS A 506 56.92 -0.85 24.90
C LYS A 506 56.57 -0.53 26.37
N PRO A 507 55.29 -0.31 26.72
CA PRO A 507 54.83 -0.39 28.10
C PRO A 507 54.35 -1.80 28.46
N LYS A 508 54.38 -2.08 29.77
CA LYS A 508 53.93 -3.31 30.44
C LYS A 508 52.41 -3.41 30.51
#